data_AF-A0A6A4S1E2-F1
#
_entry.id   AF-A0A6A4S1E2-F1
#
_cell.length_a   1.000
_cell.length_b   1.000
_cell.length_c   1.000
_cell.angle_alpha   90.00
_cell.angle_beta   90.00
_cell.angle_gamma   90.00
#
_symmetry.space_group_name_H-M   'P 1'
#
loop_
_entity.id
_entity.type
_entity.pdbx_description
1 polymer ?
#
loop_
_entity_poly.entity_id
_entity_poly.type
_entity_poly.pdbx_seq_one_letter_code
_entity_poly.pdbx_strand_id
1 'polypeptide(L)'
;MNITEIIRRWHYPAEEHEVLTEDGFILSVNRIPQGRRHAAGTRPAVLLQHGLLAAGSNWISNPPNTSLGYVLADAGYDVWLGNSRGNTWSRKHQSLRPDQEEFWRFSKIRLFVGLAPVATVAFTSSPMTKMSILPEPLIWTVFGRRDFLPQSHMIEWFAEHVCGKQRLSELCGNLFFILCGFDENNLNMSTAPEYQVQNMKVPTALFSGGQDTLADPKDVAVLLTQVSNLVFHQHIDHWEHLDFIWGLDAPEQMFPSILKLLHENC
;
A
#
# COMPACT_ATOMS: atom_id res chain seq x y z
N MET A 1 -18.76 1.15 4.75
CA MET A 1 -18.22 1.06 6.13
C MET A 1 -16.86 1.75 6.14
N ASN A 2 -16.57 2.57 7.14
CA ASN A 2 -15.22 3.15 7.33
C ASN A 2 -14.27 2.13 8.00
N ILE A 3 -12.96 2.43 8.04
CA ILE A 3 -11.95 1.51 8.58
C ILE A 3 -12.27 1.09 10.02
N THR A 4 -12.64 2.03 10.90
CA THR A 4 -12.99 1.70 12.29
C THR A 4 -14.22 0.80 12.42
N GLU A 5 -15.22 0.97 11.55
CA GLU A 5 -16.40 0.10 11.49
C GLU A 5 -16.04 -1.32 11.07
N ILE A 6 -15.13 -1.49 10.10
CA ILE A 6 -14.63 -2.81 9.69
C ILE A 6 -13.93 -3.51 10.86
N ILE A 7 -13.08 -2.79 11.59
CA ILE A 7 -12.37 -3.31 12.78
C ILE A 7 -13.37 -3.73 13.87
N ARG A 8 -14.31 -2.85 14.21
CA ARG A 8 -15.32 -3.11 15.25
C ARG A 8 -16.28 -4.24 14.90
N ARG A 9 -16.59 -4.44 13.61
CA ARG A 9 -17.41 -5.57 13.13
C ARG A 9 -16.81 -6.93 13.52
N TRP A 10 -15.48 -7.02 13.63
CA TRP A 10 -14.77 -8.22 14.07
C TRP A 10 -14.48 -8.25 15.57
N HIS A 11 -15.10 -7.35 16.35
CA HIS A 11 -14.97 -7.22 17.80
C HIS A 11 -13.57 -6.82 18.30
N TYR A 12 -12.80 -6.12 17.46
CA TYR A 12 -11.56 -5.47 17.88
C TYR A 12 -11.82 -4.04 18.35
N PRO A 13 -11.06 -3.53 19.32
CA PRO A 13 -11.04 -2.10 19.62
C PRO A 13 -10.47 -1.34 18.42
N ALA A 14 -11.03 -0.17 18.14
CA ALA A 14 -10.63 0.67 17.02
C ALA A 14 -10.58 2.14 17.44
N GLU A 15 -9.46 2.78 17.15
CA GLU A 15 -9.25 4.22 17.29
C GLU A 15 -8.95 4.84 15.91
N GLU A 16 -9.29 6.11 15.75
CA GLU A 16 -8.91 6.93 14.60
C GLU A 16 -8.23 8.19 15.12
N HIS A 17 -7.13 8.56 14.46
CA HIS A 17 -6.28 9.69 14.80
C HIS A 17 -6.05 10.54 13.56
N GLU A 18 -5.96 11.85 13.73
CA GLU A 18 -5.60 12.77 12.64
C GLU A 18 -4.15 13.23 12.81
N VAL A 19 -3.34 13.11 11.75
CA VAL A 19 -1.94 13.54 11.73
C VAL A 19 -1.79 14.69 10.75
N LEU A 20 -1.35 15.84 11.26
CA LEU A 20 -1.05 17.01 10.45
C LEU A 20 0.39 16.92 9.92
N THR A 21 0.56 17.01 8.60
CA THR A 21 1.87 17.10 7.95
C THR A 21 2.39 18.54 7.95
N GLU A 22 3.70 18.72 7.85
CA GLU A 22 4.34 20.05 7.77
C GLU A 22 3.77 20.92 6.65
N ASP A 23 3.42 20.30 5.53
CA ASP A 23 2.86 20.97 4.37
C ASP A 23 1.33 21.09 4.38
N GLY A 24 0.68 20.76 5.50
CA GLY A 24 -0.72 21.11 5.75
C GLY A 24 -1.75 20.02 5.45
N PHE A 25 -1.35 18.82 5.01
CA PHE A 25 -2.27 17.69 4.85
C PHE A 25 -2.67 17.12 6.21
N ILE A 26 -3.92 16.66 6.31
CA ILE A 26 -4.45 15.99 7.49
C ILE A 26 -4.71 14.53 7.10
N LEU A 27 -3.92 13.62 7.67
CA LEU A 27 -3.95 12.20 7.38
C LEU A 27 -4.79 11.47 8.45
N SER A 28 -5.73 10.62 8.03
CA SER A 28 -6.41 9.70 8.96
C SER A 28 -5.52 8.48 9.21
N VAL A 29 -5.18 8.20 10.45
CA VAL A 29 -4.44 7.02 10.88
C VAL A 29 -5.33 6.20 11.80
N ASN A 30 -5.51 4.93 11.48
CA ASN A 30 -6.37 4.04 12.26
C ASN A 30 -5.52 3.16 13.17
N ARG A 31 -6.05 2.73 14.31
CA ARG A 31 -5.28 1.93 15.27
C ARG A 31 -6.12 0.81 15.87
N ILE A 32 -5.52 -0.37 15.97
CA ILE A 32 -6.01 -1.53 16.72
C ILE A 32 -5.11 -1.67 17.95
N PRO A 33 -5.49 -1.07 19.11
CA PRO A 33 -4.61 -0.98 20.27
C PRO A 33 -4.31 -2.33 20.93
N GLN A 34 -5.15 -3.34 20.70
CA GLN A 34 -4.97 -4.71 21.18
C GLN A 34 -5.85 -5.70 20.41
N GLY A 35 -5.49 -6.98 20.50
CA GLY A 35 -6.32 -8.08 20.03
C GLY A 35 -7.62 -8.26 20.80
N ARG A 36 -8.44 -9.24 20.40
CA ARG A 36 -9.76 -9.50 21.00
C ARG A 36 -9.68 -9.95 22.45
N ARG A 37 -8.58 -10.61 22.82
CA ARG A 37 -8.31 -11.02 24.20
C ARG A 37 -7.43 -9.97 24.87
N HIS A 38 -7.92 -9.43 25.97
CA HIS A 38 -7.18 -8.44 26.74
C HIS A 38 -5.94 -9.08 27.38
N ALA A 39 -4.76 -8.61 26.99
CA ALA A 39 -3.49 -8.93 27.65
C ALA A 39 -3.00 -7.72 28.47
N ALA A 40 -2.48 -7.96 29.66
CA ALA A 40 -1.83 -6.88 30.42
C ALA A 40 -0.40 -6.67 29.91
N GLY A 41 0.08 -5.42 29.89
CA GLY A 41 1.46 -5.08 29.53
C GLY A 41 1.61 -4.02 28.43
N THR A 42 2.82 -3.48 28.33
CA THR A 42 3.22 -2.59 27.24
C THR A 42 3.32 -3.38 25.94
N ARG A 43 2.73 -2.88 24.87
CA ARG A 43 2.70 -3.54 23.56
C ARG A 43 3.64 -2.81 22.60
N PRO A 44 4.53 -3.51 21.88
CA PRO A 44 5.33 -2.89 20.84
C PRO A 44 4.43 -2.42 19.70
N ALA A 45 4.70 -1.21 19.20
CA ALA A 45 3.94 -0.59 18.13
C ALA A 45 4.41 -1.09 16.75
N VAL A 46 3.47 -1.40 15.87
CA VAL A 46 3.73 -1.78 14.46
C VAL A 46 2.93 -0.86 13.55
N LEU A 47 3.61 -0.18 12.64
CA LEU A 47 2.98 0.64 11.60
C LEU A 47 2.89 -0.15 10.30
N LEU A 48 1.67 -0.38 9.83
CA LEU A 48 1.38 -0.97 8.52
C LEU A 48 0.98 0.14 7.55
N GLN A 49 1.75 0.29 6.48
CA GLN A 49 1.53 1.30 5.45
C GLN A 49 1.20 0.63 4.13
N HIS A 50 0.17 1.13 3.46
CA HIS A 50 -0.31 0.55 2.20
C HIS A 50 0.52 1.01 0.99
N GLY A 51 0.44 0.23 -0.09
CA GLY A 51 1.08 0.53 -1.37
C GLY A 51 0.28 1.51 -2.26
N LEU A 52 0.59 1.49 -3.56
CA LEU A 52 0.00 2.37 -4.57
C LEU A 52 -1.53 2.22 -4.64
N LEU A 53 -2.25 3.35 -4.65
CA LEU A 53 -3.72 3.44 -4.79
C LEU A 53 -4.54 2.63 -3.78
N ALA A 54 -3.91 2.25 -2.68
CA ALA A 54 -4.54 1.51 -1.61
C ALA A 54 -4.93 2.43 -0.44
N ALA A 55 -5.45 1.80 0.62
CA ALA A 55 -5.72 2.43 1.90
C ALA A 55 -5.30 1.50 3.04
N GLY A 56 -5.28 2.04 4.27
CA GLY A 56 -5.00 1.24 5.47
C GLY A 56 -5.95 0.07 5.66
N SER A 57 -7.13 0.09 5.02
CA SER A 57 -8.08 -1.03 4.99
C SER A 57 -7.50 -2.32 4.43
N ASN A 58 -6.47 -2.27 3.57
CA ASN A 58 -5.84 -3.44 2.97
C ASN A 58 -5.49 -4.50 4.02
N TRP A 59 -4.95 -4.05 5.16
CA TRP A 59 -4.48 -4.89 6.26
C TRP A 59 -5.57 -5.59 7.09
N ILE A 60 -6.83 -5.25 6.84
CA ILE A 60 -8.01 -5.70 7.59
C ILE A 60 -9.17 -6.11 6.68
N SER A 61 -8.91 -6.27 5.38
CA SER A 61 -9.93 -6.55 4.34
C SER A 61 -10.54 -7.94 4.49
N ASN A 62 -9.70 -8.89 4.89
CA ASN A 62 -10.06 -10.30 5.06
C ASN A 62 -10.46 -10.60 6.52
N PRO A 63 -11.03 -11.78 6.80
CA PRO A 63 -11.32 -12.22 8.16
C PRO A 63 -10.10 -12.18 9.11
N PRO A 64 -10.30 -12.16 10.44
CA PRO A 64 -9.24 -11.93 11.42
C PRO A 64 -8.06 -12.90 11.37
N ASN A 65 -8.26 -14.14 10.94
CA ASN A 65 -7.21 -15.14 10.82
C ASN A 65 -6.37 -14.98 9.53
N THR A 66 -6.82 -14.18 8.57
CA THR A 66 -6.19 -14.04 7.26
C THR A 66 -5.82 -12.59 6.90
N SER A 67 -5.89 -11.69 7.88
CA SER A 67 -5.56 -10.28 7.76
C SER A 67 -4.43 -9.92 8.73
N LEU A 68 -3.31 -9.45 8.21
CA LEU A 68 -2.10 -9.18 9.01
C LEU A 68 -2.37 -8.22 10.19
N GLY A 69 -3.21 -7.20 10.00
CA GLY A 69 -3.53 -6.24 11.06
C GLY A 69 -4.20 -6.90 12.28
N TYR A 70 -5.10 -7.85 12.05
CA TYR A 70 -5.75 -8.60 13.13
C TYR A 70 -4.81 -9.63 13.75
N VAL A 71 -4.02 -10.33 12.93
CA VAL A 71 -3.06 -11.34 13.40
C VAL A 71 -2.01 -10.71 14.32
N LEU A 72 -1.49 -9.52 13.97
CA LEU A 72 -0.56 -8.78 14.82
C LEU A 72 -1.22 -8.32 16.13
N ALA A 73 -2.46 -7.81 16.07
CA ALA A 73 -3.17 -7.39 17.28
C ALA A 73 -3.41 -8.57 18.24
N ASP A 74 -3.86 -9.73 17.71
CA ASP A 74 -4.04 -10.96 18.49
C ASP A 74 -2.70 -11.54 18.99
N ALA A 75 -1.58 -11.24 18.34
CA ALA A 75 -0.22 -11.58 18.78
C ALA A 75 0.36 -10.61 19.84
N GLY A 76 -0.39 -9.57 20.24
CA GLY A 76 -0.01 -8.67 21.33
C GLY A 76 0.67 -7.37 20.90
N TYR A 77 0.63 -7.02 19.61
CA TYR A 77 1.16 -5.75 19.10
C TYR A 77 0.11 -4.63 19.16
N ASP A 78 0.59 -3.39 19.27
CA ASP A 78 -0.20 -2.18 19.06
C ASP A 78 -0.13 -1.78 17.58
N VAL A 79 -1.21 -2.01 16.83
CA VAL A 79 -1.17 -1.93 15.37
C VAL A 79 -1.71 -0.60 14.87
N TRP A 80 -0.90 0.12 14.10
CA TRP A 80 -1.23 1.38 13.45
C TRP A 80 -1.34 1.17 11.94
N LEU A 81 -2.42 1.67 11.35
CA LEU A 81 -2.74 1.57 9.93
C LEU A 81 -2.65 2.96 9.30
N GLY A 82 -1.54 3.21 8.60
CA GLY A 82 -1.27 4.49 7.96
C GLY A 82 -2.10 4.68 6.68
N ASN A 83 -2.48 5.94 6.40
CA ASN A 83 -3.03 6.34 5.11
C ASN A 83 -2.16 7.43 4.49
N SER A 84 -1.91 7.29 3.19
CA SER A 84 -1.24 8.32 2.40
C SER A 84 -2.22 9.43 1.99
N ARG A 85 -1.72 10.66 1.92
CA ARG A 85 -2.45 11.81 1.37
C ARG A 85 -3.08 11.48 0.01
N GLY A 86 -4.29 11.98 -0.22
CA GLY A 86 -5.02 11.80 -1.47
C GLY A 86 -5.83 10.49 -1.56
N ASN A 87 -5.56 9.48 -0.73
CA ASN A 87 -6.42 8.30 -0.65
C ASN A 87 -7.77 8.63 0.00
N THR A 88 -8.75 7.72 -0.05
CA THR A 88 -10.13 7.91 0.44
C THR A 88 -10.23 8.57 1.82
N TRP A 89 -9.31 8.26 2.74
CA TRP A 89 -9.38 8.67 4.14
C TRP A 89 -8.52 9.91 4.47
N SER A 90 -7.65 10.35 3.55
CA SER A 90 -6.69 11.44 3.77
C SER A 90 -6.77 12.53 2.68
N ARG A 91 -8.00 13.03 2.43
CA ARG A 91 -8.30 14.12 1.48
C ARG A 91 -8.56 15.48 2.15
N LYS A 92 -7.97 15.71 3.31
CA LYS A 92 -8.11 16.95 4.06
C LYS A 92 -6.79 17.73 4.03
N HIS A 93 -6.90 19.06 3.98
CA HIS A 93 -5.78 19.98 4.06
C HIS A 93 -6.21 21.24 4.80
N GLN A 94 -5.29 21.92 5.48
CA GLN A 94 -5.59 23.11 6.28
C GLN A 94 -6.17 24.27 5.46
N SER A 95 -5.65 24.47 4.25
CA SER A 95 -5.99 25.62 3.38
C SER A 95 -6.50 25.25 1.99
N LEU A 96 -6.29 24.01 1.55
CA LEU A 96 -6.57 23.57 0.18
C LEU A 96 -7.76 22.61 0.19
N ARG A 97 -8.52 22.61 -0.89
CA ARG A 97 -9.65 21.70 -1.07
C ARG A 97 -9.35 20.69 -2.19
N PRO A 98 -9.91 19.47 -2.12
CA PRO A 98 -9.69 18.45 -3.15
C PRO A 98 -10.13 18.81 -4.58
N ASP A 99 -10.98 19.84 -4.76
CA ASP A 99 -11.36 20.35 -6.09
C ASP A 99 -10.28 21.24 -6.75
N GLN A 100 -9.29 21.67 -5.98
CA GLN A 100 -8.18 22.53 -6.44
C GLN A 100 -7.03 21.68 -6.98
N GLU A 101 -6.44 22.09 -8.10
CA GLU A 101 -5.31 21.36 -8.71
C GLU A 101 -4.09 21.36 -7.78
N GLU A 102 -3.86 22.45 -7.06
CA GLU A 102 -2.76 22.60 -6.10
C GLU A 102 -2.79 21.55 -4.98
N PHE A 103 -3.97 21.06 -4.60
CA PHE A 103 -4.12 19.98 -3.62
C PHE A 103 -3.43 18.69 -4.10
N TRP A 104 -3.43 18.44 -5.42
CA TRP A 104 -2.88 17.22 -6.02
C TRP A 104 -1.44 17.40 -6.51
N ARG A 105 -0.89 18.62 -6.42
CA ARG A 105 0.51 18.93 -6.80
C ARG A 105 1.50 18.58 -5.68
N PHE A 106 1.42 17.36 -5.16
CA PHE A 106 2.44 16.80 -4.27
C PHE A 106 3.41 15.95 -5.08
N SER A 107 4.69 16.33 -5.08
CA SER A 107 5.78 15.56 -5.72
C SER A 107 6.79 15.03 -4.70
N LYS A 108 6.60 15.35 -3.41
CA LYS A 108 7.56 15.03 -2.35
C LYS A 108 7.16 13.76 -1.64
N ILE A 109 7.67 12.63 -2.12
CA ILE A 109 7.70 11.40 -1.36
C ILE A 109 8.77 11.58 -0.26
N ARG A 110 8.36 11.92 0.97
CA ARG A 110 9.29 11.96 2.13
C ARG A 110 9.39 10.62 2.86
N LEU A 111 8.32 9.83 2.83
CA LEU A 111 8.26 8.49 3.40
C LEU A 111 7.23 7.68 2.59
N PHE A 112 7.73 6.69 1.86
CA PHE A 112 6.90 5.68 1.19
C PHE A 112 7.26 4.35 1.82
N VAL A 113 6.41 3.87 2.72
CA VAL A 113 6.47 2.48 3.20
C VAL A 113 5.46 1.71 2.37
N GLY A 114 5.80 1.49 1.10
CA GLY A 114 5.18 0.40 0.34
C GLY A 114 5.68 -0.93 0.89
N LEU A 115 4.99 -2.02 0.54
CA LEU A 115 5.48 -3.39 0.73
C LEU A 115 6.73 -3.64 -0.12
N ALA A 116 7.84 -3.00 0.27
CA ALA A 116 9.04 -2.61 -0.49
C ALA A 116 8.91 -1.25 -1.20
N PRO A 117 9.88 -0.32 -0.99
CA PRO A 117 10.02 0.84 -1.87
C PRO A 117 10.37 0.36 -3.28
N VAL A 118 9.69 0.92 -4.29
CA VAL A 118 10.02 0.65 -5.69
C VAL A 118 11.38 1.29 -5.97
N ALA A 119 12.43 0.48 -6.00
CA ALA A 119 13.79 0.92 -6.29
C ALA A 119 14.12 0.92 -7.78
N THR A 120 13.44 0.08 -8.55
CA THR A 120 13.58 -0.04 -10.01
C THR A 120 12.27 -0.59 -10.60
N VAL A 121 11.96 -0.16 -11.82
CA VAL A 121 10.79 -0.59 -12.62
C VAL A 121 11.22 -1.04 -14.02
N ALA A 122 12.49 -1.40 -14.19
CA ALA A 122 13.10 -1.63 -15.50
C ALA A 122 12.51 -2.86 -16.22
N PHE A 123 11.99 -3.82 -15.45
CA PHE A 123 11.50 -5.09 -15.98
C PHE A 123 10.03 -5.35 -15.66
N THR A 124 9.38 -4.45 -14.92
CA THR A 124 7.95 -4.48 -14.60
C THR A 124 7.10 -4.75 -15.85
N SER A 125 6.43 -5.90 -15.86
CA SER A 125 5.60 -6.37 -16.98
C SER A 125 4.12 -5.99 -16.85
N SER A 126 3.74 -5.39 -15.72
CA SER A 126 2.41 -4.85 -15.49
C SER A 126 1.95 -3.93 -16.64
N PRO A 127 0.68 -4.02 -17.09
CA PRO A 127 0.03 -3.06 -17.98
C PRO A 127 0.27 -1.58 -17.66
N MET A 128 0.68 -1.25 -16.42
CA MET A 128 1.19 0.07 -16.02
C MET A 128 2.34 0.58 -16.93
N THR A 129 3.29 -0.28 -17.34
CA THR A 129 4.44 0.15 -18.18
C THR A 129 4.07 0.36 -19.64
N LYS A 130 2.90 -0.10 -20.10
CA LYS A 130 2.42 0.12 -21.49
C LYS A 130 1.82 1.50 -21.71
N MET A 131 1.60 2.29 -20.65
CA MET A 131 1.05 3.64 -20.72
C MET A 131 2.07 4.77 -20.79
N SER A 132 3.35 4.52 -20.47
CA SER A 132 4.44 5.49 -20.65
C SER A 132 4.69 5.86 -22.13
N ILE A 133 4.09 5.12 -23.06
CA ILE A 133 4.21 5.29 -24.52
C ILE A 133 3.16 6.29 -25.06
N LEU A 134 2.21 6.76 -24.24
CA LEU A 134 1.16 7.69 -24.66
C LEU A 134 1.63 9.15 -24.56
N PRO A 135 1.35 10.01 -25.57
CA PRO A 135 1.66 11.44 -25.49
C PRO A 135 0.92 12.14 -24.34
N GLU A 136 1.61 13.02 -23.60
CA GLU A 136 1.09 13.77 -22.44
C GLU A 136 -0.30 14.42 -22.63
N PRO A 137 -0.62 15.08 -23.77
CA PRO A 137 -1.95 15.67 -23.97
C PRO A 137 -3.06 14.62 -23.97
N LEU A 138 -2.76 13.42 -24.47
CA LEU A 138 -3.70 12.30 -24.53
C LEU A 138 -3.91 11.71 -23.13
N ILE A 139 -2.85 11.62 -22.31
CA ILE A 139 -2.93 11.17 -20.91
C ILE A 139 -3.81 12.13 -20.10
N TRP A 140 -3.57 13.44 -20.17
CA TRP A 140 -4.39 14.42 -19.46
C TRP A 140 -5.83 14.48 -19.95
N THR A 141 -6.05 14.25 -21.24
CA THR A 141 -7.41 14.18 -21.83
C THR A 141 -8.16 12.93 -21.37
N VAL A 142 -7.46 11.82 -21.14
CA VAL A 142 -8.07 10.55 -20.71
C VAL A 142 -8.24 10.46 -19.19
N PHE A 143 -7.28 10.95 -18.39
CA PHE A 143 -7.24 10.75 -16.93
C PHE A 143 -7.52 12.00 -16.09
N GLY A 144 -7.45 13.20 -16.68
CA GLY A 144 -7.65 14.47 -15.98
C GLY A 144 -6.50 14.86 -15.04
N ARG A 145 -6.50 16.12 -14.56
CA ARG A 145 -5.45 16.70 -13.69
C ARG A 145 -5.76 16.64 -12.19
N ARG A 146 -6.76 15.85 -11.79
CA ARG A 146 -7.32 15.83 -10.43
C ARG A 146 -7.27 14.40 -9.88
N ASP A 147 -8.35 13.97 -9.22
CA ASP A 147 -8.46 12.65 -8.62
C ASP A 147 -8.41 11.55 -9.68
N PHE A 148 -7.55 10.57 -9.44
CA PHE A 148 -7.34 9.46 -10.35
C PHE A 148 -8.29 8.32 -9.98
N LEU A 149 -9.47 8.35 -10.60
CA LEU A 149 -10.60 7.47 -10.34
C LEU A 149 -11.20 7.63 -8.92
N PRO A 150 -12.03 8.66 -8.69
CA PRO A 150 -12.81 8.71 -7.46
C PRO A 150 -13.78 7.51 -7.39
N GLN A 151 -13.99 6.94 -6.20
CA GLN A 151 -15.12 6.05 -5.92
C GLN A 151 -16.42 6.81 -6.19
N SER A 152 -16.87 6.75 -7.43
CA SER A 152 -18.14 7.33 -7.86
C SER A 152 -19.24 6.29 -7.69
N HIS A 153 -20.49 6.75 -7.58
CA HIS A 153 -21.68 5.90 -7.58
C HIS A 153 -21.73 4.92 -8.77
N MET A 154 -21.03 5.23 -9.87
CA MET A 154 -20.90 4.34 -11.02
C MET A 154 -19.95 3.16 -10.76
N ILE A 155 -18.83 3.38 -10.06
CA ILE A 155 -17.87 2.33 -9.66
C ILE A 155 -18.48 1.45 -8.56
N GLU A 156 -19.17 2.05 -7.60
CA GLU A 156 -19.88 1.33 -6.53
C GLU A 156 -21.00 0.45 -7.10
N TRP A 157 -21.81 0.97 -8.03
CA TRP A 157 -22.83 0.20 -8.74
C TRP A 157 -22.23 -0.95 -9.56
N PHE A 158 -21.11 -0.71 -10.26
CA PHE A 158 -20.38 -1.75 -11.00
C PHE A 158 -19.85 -2.85 -10.06
N ALA A 159 -19.25 -2.46 -8.94
CA ALA A 159 -18.75 -3.39 -7.93
C ALA A 159 -19.88 -4.26 -7.34
N GLU A 160 -21.03 -3.67 -7.04
CA GLU A 160 -22.17 -4.39 -6.46
C GLU A 160 -22.90 -5.29 -7.47
N HIS A 161 -23.13 -4.82 -8.71
CA HIS A 161 -24.02 -5.50 -9.67
C HIS A 161 -23.30 -6.36 -10.72
N VAL A 162 -22.00 -6.13 -10.93
CA VAL A 162 -21.17 -6.87 -11.88
C VAL A 162 -20.18 -7.77 -11.15
N CYS A 163 -19.44 -7.26 -10.15
CA CYS A 163 -18.42 -8.03 -9.43
C CYS A 163 -19.01 -8.98 -8.37
N GLY A 164 -20.25 -8.76 -7.93
CA GLY A 164 -20.98 -9.68 -7.03
C GLY A 164 -21.45 -10.99 -7.69
N LYS A 165 -21.25 -11.18 -9.01
CA LYS A 165 -21.67 -12.39 -9.74
C LYS A 165 -20.47 -13.28 -10.06
N GLN A 166 -20.54 -14.53 -9.62
CA GLN A 166 -19.48 -15.56 -9.66
C GLN A 166 -18.90 -15.86 -11.07
N ARG A 167 -19.54 -15.40 -12.14
CA ARG A 167 -19.13 -15.64 -13.54
C ARG A 167 -18.33 -14.50 -14.18
N LEU A 168 -18.19 -13.36 -13.48
CA LEU A 168 -17.53 -12.14 -13.98
C LEU A 168 -16.47 -11.60 -12.99
N SER A 169 -16.09 -12.37 -11.98
CA SER A 169 -15.07 -11.96 -10.99
C SER A 169 -13.71 -11.70 -11.64
N GLU A 170 -13.37 -12.42 -12.71
CA GLU A 170 -12.14 -12.21 -13.50
C GLU A 170 -12.13 -10.87 -14.25
N LEU A 171 -13.30 -10.33 -14.62
CA LEU A 171 -13.42 -9.04 -15.30
C LEU A 171 -13.27 -7.85 -14.34
N CYS A 172 -13.49 -8.05 -13.04
CA CYS A 172 -13.34 -7.01 -12.03
C CYS A 172 -11.89 -6.75 -11.60
N GLY A 173 -10.95 -7.55 -12.08
CA GLY A 173 -9.52 -7.33 -11.91
C GLY A 173 -8.91 -6.24 -12.79
N ASN A 174 -9.69 -5.52 -13.62
CA ASN A 174 -9.12 -4.70 -14.71
C ASN A 174 -9.28 -3.18 -14.62
N LEU A 175 -9.80 -2.62 -13.51
CA LEU A 175 -9.74 -1.17 -13.28
C LEU A 175 -8.50 -0.74 -12.46
N PHE A 176 -7.82 -1.71 -11.84
CA PHE A 176 -6.57 -1.50 -11.09
C PHE A 176 -5.32 -1.41 -11.97
N PHE A 177 -5.42 -1.67 -13.29
CA PHE A 177 -4.27 -1.95 -14.15
C PHE A 177 -3.61 -0.76 -14.85
N ILE A 178 -4.01 0.49 -14.60
CA ILE A 178 -3.73 1.60 -15.53
C ILE A 178 -2.65 2.60 -15.04
N LEU A 179 -2.15 2.50 -13.82
CA LEU A 179 -2.16 3.74 -13.05
C LEU A 179 -0.82 4.30 -12.51
N CYS A 180 0.31 4.15 -13.19
CA CYS A 180 1.43 5.10 -13.04
C CYS A 180 2.22 5.21 -14.36
N GLY A 181 2.08 6.34 -15.05
CA GLY A 181 3.00 6.76 -16.11
C GLY A 181 3.86 7.92 -15.62
N PHE A 182 5.11 8.00 -16.09
CA PHE A 182 5.94 9.18 -15.95
C PHE A 182 6.56 9.56 -17.31
N ASP A 183 6.86 10.84 -17.47
CA ASP A 183 7.42 11.42 -18.70
C ASP A 183 8.93 11.62 -18.55
N GLU A 184 9.72 10.80 -19.23
CA GLU A 184 11.19 10.89 -19.24
C GLU A 184 11.70 12.17 -19.93
N ASN A 185 10.92 12.79 -20.82
CA ASN A 185 11.33 13.93 -21.62
C ASN A 185 10.98 15.29 -20.98
N ASN A 186 10.21 15.28 -19.89
CA ASN A 186 9.70 16.49 -19.21
C ASN A 186 10.01 16.51 -17.70
N LEU A 187 10.67 15.47 -17.19
CA LEU A 187 11.42 15.53 -15.94
C LEU A 187 12.81 16.06 -16.24
N ASN A 188 13.17 17.22 -15.69
CA ASN A 188 14.56 17.64 -15.69
C ASN A 188 15.36 16.70 -14.76
N MET A 189 15.81 15.56 -15.30
CA MET A 189 16.56 14.50 -14.61
C MET A 189 17.83 15.02 -13.91
N SER A 190 18.32 16.21 -14.27
CA SER A 190 19.42 16.88 -13.55
C SER A 190 19.03 17.41 -12.15
N THR A 191 17.76 17.36 -11.76
CA THR A 191 17.24 17.93 -10.50
C THR A 191 16.47 16.96 -9.60
N ALA A 192 16.12 15.75 -10.09
CA ALA A 192 15.51 14.73 -9.24
C ALA A 192 16.61 14.06 -8.39
N PRO A 193 16.51 14.04 -7.06
CA PRO A 193 17.50 13.37 -6.23
C PRO A 193 17.44 11.87 -6.50
N GLU A 194 18.59 11.28 -6.80
CA GLU A 194 18.73 9.83 -6.89
C GLU A 194 18.67 9.22 -5.48
N TYR A 195 17.80 8.23 -5.28
CA TYR A 195 17.70 7.51 -4.02
C TYR A 195 18.63 6.30 -4.03
N GLN A 196 19.73 6.41 -3.31
CA GLN A 196 20.68 5.31 -3.15
C GLN A 196 20.22 4.38 -2.03
N VAL A 197 19.70 3.20 -2.39
CA VAL A 197 19.23 2.18 -1.44
C VAL A 197 20.34 1.75 -0.47
N GLN A 198 21.62 1.83 -0.89
CA GLN A 198 22.77 1.50 -0.05
C GLN A 198 22.90 2.39 1.19
N ASN A 199 22.28 3.57 1.18
CA ASN A 199 22.24 4.49 2.32
C ASN A 199 21.19 4.08 3.37
N MET A 200 20.27 3.16 3.06
CA MET A 200 19.33 2.61 4.02
C MET A 200 20.03 1.61 4.95
N LYS A 201 20.23 2.02 6.21
CA LYS A 201 20.88 1.20 7.27
C LYS A 201 19.90 0.42 8.14
N VAL A 202 18.60 0.67 7.98
CA VAL A 202 17.55 0.00 8.75
C VAL A 202 17.60 -1.52 8.49
N PRO A 203 17.60 -2.37 9.53
CA PRO A 203 17.47 -3.82 9.36
C PRO A 203 16.21 -4.13 8.55
N THR A 204 16.39 -4.78 7.40
CA THR A 204 15.32 -4.98 6.42
C THR A 204 15.07 -6.47 6.21
N ALA A 205 13.81 -6.88 6.39
CA ALA A 205 13.32 -8.17 5.96
C ALA A 205 12.50 -7.99 4.67
N LEU A 206 12.75 -8.82 3.65
CA LEU A 206 12.12 -8.70 2.34
C LEU A 206 11.33 -9.96 1.99
N PHE A 207 10.12 -9.78 1.46
CA PHE A 207 9.30 -10.84 0.88
C PHE A 207 9.04 -10.51 -0.59
N SER A 208 9.10 -11.51 -1.47
CA SER A 208 8.99 -11.30 -2.94
C SER A 208 8.28 -12.46 -3.62
N GLY A 209 7.54 -12.18 -4.69
CA GLY A 209 6.73 -13.15 -5.44
C GLY A 209 7.38 -13.50 -6.76
N GLY A 210 7.36 -14.78 -7.16
CA GLY A 210 7.95 -15.23 -8.42
C GLY A 210 7.13 -14.87 -9.66
N GLN A 211 5.84 -14.58 -9.48
CA GLN A 211 4.94 -14.13 -10.53
C GLN A 211 4.58 -12.64 -10.39
N ASP A 212 5.26 -11.90 -9.50
CA ASP A 212 4.97 -10.49 -9.25
C ASP A 212 5.17 -9.65 -10.51
N THR A 213 4.09 -9.13 -11.09
CA THR A 213 4.15 -8.33 -12.33
C THR A 213 4.50 -6.86 -12.08
N LEU A 214 4.41 -6.40 -10.82
CA LEU A 214 4.72 -5.03 -10.42
C LEU A 214 6.14 -4.91 -9.84
N ALA A 215 6.41 -5.64 -8.77
CA ALA A 215 7.74 -5.81 -8.18
C ALA A 215 8.44 -7.03 -8.82
N ASP A 216 8.74 -6.90 -10.12
CA ASP A 216 9.28 -7.99 -10.94
C ASP A 216 10.51 -8.68 -10.29
N PRO A 217 10.62 -10.01 -10.35
CA PRO A 217 11.75 -10.73 -9.75
C PRO A 217 13.13 -10.23 -10.18
N LYS A 218 13.29 -9.69 -11.40
CA LYS A 218 14.57 -9.12 -11.86
C LYS A 218 14.87 -7.79 -11.17
N ASP A 219 13.85 -6.95 -11.03
CA ASP A 219 13.94 -5.69 -10.29
C ASP A 219 14.24 -5.95 -8.81
N VAL A 220 13.60 -6.95 -8.22
CA VAL A 220 13.90 -7.41 -6.84
C VAL A 220 15.33 -7.97 -6.74
N ALA A 221 15.80 -8.74 -7.72
CA ALA A 221 17.16 -9.26 -7.72
C ALA A 221 18.20 -8.13 -7.71
N VAL A 222 17.96 -7.05 -8.44
CA VAL A 222 18.81 -5.84 -8.39
C VAL A 222 18.71 -5.19 -7.02
N LEU A 223 17.50 -4.99 -6.48
CA LEU A 223 17.30 -4.38 -5.16
C LEU A 223 18.05 -5.14 -4.05
N LEU A 224 18.00 -6.47 -4.05
CA LEU A 224 18.69 -7.31 -3.05
C LEU A 224 20.20 -7.09 -3.02
N THR A 225 20.82 -6.71 -4.15
CA THR A 225 22.25 -6.35 -4.18
C THR A 225 22.57 -4.99 -3.54
N GLN A 226 21.56 -4.13 -3.37
CA GLN A 226 21.72 -2.75 -2.90
C GLN A 226 21.30 -2.55 -1.44
N VAL A 227 20.48 -3.43 -0.88
CA VAL A 227 20.03 -3.34 0.53
C VAL A 227 21.21 -3.63 1.46
N SER A 228 21.70 -2.60 2.16
CA SER A 228 22.94 -2.70 2.93
C SER A 228 22.82 -3.49 4.25
N ASN A 229 21.60 -3.68 4.76
CA ASN A 229 21.33 -4.40 6.02
C ASN A 229 20.13 -5.34 5.85
N LEU A 230 20.27 -6.33 4.97
CA LEU A 230 19.26 -7.36 4.73
C LEU A 230 19.36 -8.46 5.79
N VAL A 231 18.38 -8.55 6.69
CA VAL A 231 18.35 -9.56 7.77
C VAL A 231 17.59 -10.81 7.39
N PHE A 232 16.70 -10.73 6.40
CA PHE A 232 15.88 -11.84 5.95
C PHE A 232 15.38 -11.60 4.52
N HIS A 233 15.33 -12.65 3.71
CA HIS A 233 14.66 -12.63 2.41
C HIS A 233 13.92 -13.95 2.20
N GLN A 234 12.63 -13.87 1.87
CA GLN A 234 11.82 -15.00 1.47
C GLN A 234 11.22 -14.75 0.08
N HIS A 235 11.40 -15.74 -0.79
CA HIS A 235 10.83 -15.76 -2.13
C HIS A 235 9.73 -16.81 -2.22
N ILE A 236 8.60 -16.47 -2.82
CA ILE A 236 7.44 -17.36 -2.98
C ILE A 236 7.08 -17.42 -4.47
N ASP A 237 7.45 -18.53 -5.11
CA ASP A 237 7.46 -18.67 -6.57
C ASP A 237 6.09 -18.40 -7.23
N HIS A 238 5.00 -18.81 -6.59
CA HIS A 238 3.65 -18.74 -7.17
C HIS A 238 2.88 -17.45 -6.84
N TRP A 239 3.44 -16.54 -6.05
CA TRP A 239 2.76 -15.32 -5.64
C TRP A 239 2.87 -14.20 -6.66
N GLU A 240 1.75 -13.50 -6.85
CA GLU A 240 1.60 -12.21 -7.51
C GLU A 240 1.56 -11.08 -6.47
N HIS A 241 1.57 -9.83 -6.93
CA HIS A 241 1.71 -8.62 -6.11
C HIS A 241 0.66 -8.46 -5.01
N LEU A 242 -0.57 -8.94 -5.24
CA LEU A 242 -1.68 -8.78 -4.30
C LEU A 242 -1.73 -9.90 -3.26
N ASP A 243 -1.00 -11.00 -3.46
CA ASP A 243 -1.01 -12.14 -2.54
C ASP A 243 -0.43 -11.79 -1.18
N PHE A 244 0.49 -10.82 -1.11
CA PHE A 244 1.02 -10.29 0.16
C PHE A 244 -0.04 -9.69 1.08
N ILE A 245 -1.18 -9.28 0.53
CA ILE A 245 -2.27 -8.65 1.28
C ILE A 245 -3.49 -9.58 1.36
N TRP A 246 -3.84 -10.21 0.24
CA TRP A 246 -5.10 -10.95 0.09
C TRP A 246 -4.92 -12.44 -0.19
N GLY A 247 -3.68 -12.93 -0.32
CA GLY A 247 -3.39 -14.34 -0.54
C GLY A 247 -3.98 -15.19 0.57
N LEU A 248 -4.73 -16.23 0.19
CA LEU A 248 -5.40 -17.11 1.16
C LEU A 248 -4.40 -17.93 1.98
N ASP A 249 -3.23 -18.20 1.42
CA ASP A 249 -2.10 -18.90 2.03
C ASP A 249 -1.09 -17.95 2.73
N ALA A 250 -1.28 -16.63 2.65
CA ALA A 250 -0.40 -15.65 3.31
C ALA A 250 -0.23 -15.87 4.83
N PRO A 251 -1.26 -16.29 5.58
CA PRO A 251 -1.12 -16.61 7.01
C PRO A 251 -0.26 -17.81 7.30
N GLU A 252 -0.13 -18.73 6.33
CA GLU A 252 0.70 -19.93 6.47
C GLU A 252 2.12 -19.66 5.97
N GLN A 253 2.26 -18.94 4.86
CA GLN A 253 3.54 -18.75 4.17
C GLN A 253 4.36 -17.57 4.71
N MET A 254 3.73 -16.47 5.11
CA MET A 254 4.42 -15.20 5.39
C MET A 254 4.28 -14.72 6.84
N PHE A 255 3.07 -14.75 7.41
CA PHE A 255 2.83 -14.16 8.73
C PHE A 255 3.67 -14.79 9.87
N PRO A 256 3.96 -16.11 9.89
CA PRO A 256 4.81 -16.70 10.93
C PRO A 256 6.24 -16.14 10.90
N SER A 257 6.81 -15.93 9.72
CA SER A 257 8.12 -15.30 9.53
C SER A 257 8.12 -13.87 10.06
N ILE A 258 7.09 -13.08 9.75
CA ILE A 258 6.95 -11.70 10.26
C ILE A 258 6.88 -11.69 11.79
N LEU A 259 6.02 -12.51 12.39
CA LEU A 259 5.86 -12.57 13.85
C LEU A 259 7.15 -12.99 14.55
N LYS A 260 7.87 -13.96 13.98
CA LYS A 260 9.17 -14.39 14.51
C LYS A 260 10.19 -13.25 14.48
N LEU A 261 10.32 -12.57 13.33
CA LEU A 261 11.26 -11.46 13.17
C LEU A 261 10.95 -10.29 14.10
N LEU A 262 9.67 -9.95 14.28
CA LEU A 262 9.26 -8.89 15.21
C LEU A 262 9.55 -9.28 16.66
N HIS A 263 9.29 -10.53 17.05
CA HIS A 263 9.53 -11.00 18.41
C HIS A 263 11.03 -11.07 18.76
N GLU A 264 11.89 -11.40 17.81
CA GLU A 264 13.34 -11.45 18.00
C GLU A 264 14.00 -10.07 18.09
N ASN A 265 13.30 -8.99 17.67
CA ASN A 265 13.86 -7.64 17.54
C ASN A 265 13.10 -6.56 18.35
N CYS A 266 12.06 -6.91 19.12
CA CYS A 266 11.35 -6.02 20.06
C CYS A 266 11.63 -6.42 21.51
#